data_AF-A0A7L5A2X5-F1
#
_entry.id   AF-A0A7L5A2X5-F1
#
_cell.length_a   1.000
_cell.length_b   1.000
_cell.length_c   1.000
_cell.angle_alpha   90.00
_cell.angle_beta   90.00
_cell.angle_gamma   90.00
#
_symmetry.space_group_name_H-M   'P 1'
#
loop_
_entity.id
_entity.type
_entity.pdbx_description
1 polymer ?
#
loop_
_entity_poly.entity_id
_entity_poly.type
_entity_poly.pdbx_seq_one_letter_code
_entity_poly.pdbx_strand_id
1 'polypeptide(L)'
;MSVPNPSTRAVWTEAERREAVARAKANIEAHNQSSPDPNRKSFFAPSNSLFVATGVAFILYAFNVGGFQDFLDGFFSKLILSVQFENKALAAAIPHTWMTLLVFSALLGLFLVVDELKFRQRARSRAARKPITMEEFIGFAAQHHISATVAEEAYKLLLPHYLKHLRTRLTDSLSKDLQLTPTEHLALYRKLLSRTNRTQSDPAQIETVLDLLTTVEASSPRFATQLDEESLLVAVPE
;
A
#
# COMPACT_ATOMS: atom_id res chain seq x y z
N MET A 1 31.26 -19.64 35.76
CA MET A 1 29.80 -19.47 35.53
C MET A 1 29.38 -20.55 34.55
N SER A 2 28.70 -21.59 35.03
CA SER A 2 28.29 -22.77 34.25
C SER A 2 26.97 -22.50 33.53
N VAL A 3 26.95 -22.76 32.22
CA VAL A 3 25.77 -22.61 31.36
C VAL A 3 24.83 -23.81 31.58
N PRO A 4 23.53 -23.61 31.85
CA PRO A 4 22.59 -24.71 32.06
C PRO A 4 22.31 -25.45 30.75
N ASN A 5 22.31 -26.77 30.85
CA ASN A 5 22.15 -27.74 29.76
C ASN A 5 20.70 -27.73 29.23
N PRO A 6 20.45 -27.48 27.92
CA PRO A 6 19.10 -27.32 27.35
C PRO A 6 18.32 -28.63 27.09
N SER A 7 18.73 -29.77 27.65
CA SER A 7 18.17 -31.08 27.28
C SER A 7 16.93 -31.53 28.08
N THR A 8 16.43 -30.76 29.04
CA THR A 8 15.21 -31.10 29.79
C THR A 8 13.95 -30.61 29.06
N ARG A 9 13.64 -31.19 27.90
CA ARG A 9 12.28 -31.10 27.35
C ARG A 9 11.37 -31.91 28.27
N ALA A 10 10.60 -31.21 29.11
CA ALA A 10 9.55 -31.81 29.91
C ALA A 10 8.66 -32.64 28.99
N VAL A 11 8.56 -33.95 29.25
CA VAL A 11 7.66 -34.84 28.53
C VAL A 11 6.28 -34.58 29.11
N TRP A 12 5.49 -33.77 28.42
CA TRP A 12 4.11 -33.47 28.80
C TRP A 12 3.32 -34.77 28.82
N THR A 13 2.61 -35.00 29.91
CA THR A 13 1.71 -36.14 30.02
C THR A 13 0.55 -35.97 29.04
N GLU A 14 -0.07 -37.08 28.63
CA GLU A 14 -1.16 -37.04 27.66
C GLU A 14 -2.38 -36.26 28.17
N ALA A 15 -2.58 -36.22 29.49
CA ALA A 15 -3.58 -35.39 30.14
C ALA A 15 -3.31 -33.89 29.94
N GLU A 16 -2.08 -33.44 30.17
CA GLU A 16 -1.69 -32.03 29.99
C GLU A 16 -1.77 -31.58 28.53
N ARG A 17 -1.45 -32.46 27.58
CA ARG A 17 -1.65 -32.17 26.16
C ARG A 17 -3.13 -31.95 25.81
N ARG A 18 -4.02 -32.79 26.34
CA ARG A 18 -5.48 -32.64 26.07
C ARG A 18 -6.04 -31.37 26.69
N GLU A 19 -5.59 -31.00 27.88
CA GLU A 19 -6.00 -29.74 28.52
C GLU A 19 -5.48 -28.51 27.76
N ALA A 20 -4.23 -28.53 27.30
CA ALA A 20 -3.65 -27.45 26.50
C ALA A 20 -4.40 -27.27 25.17
N VAL A 21 -4.77 -28.36 24.49
CA VAL A 21 -5.56 -28.33 23.25
C VAL A 21 -6.97 -27.78 23.51
N ALA A 22 -7.61 -28.17 24.61
CA ALA A 22 -8.94 -27.66 24.97
C ALA A 22 -8.91 -26.15 25.25
N ARG A 23 -7.89 -25.66 25.96
CA ARG A 23 -7.70 -24.21 26.21
C ARG A 23 -7.44 -23.42 24.93
N ALA A 24 -6.60 -23.95 24.04
CA ALA A 24 -6.34 -23.32 22.74
C ALA A 24 -7.63 -23.20 21.90
N LYS A 25 -8.45 -24.26 21.88
CA LYS A 25 -9.72 -24.28 21.14
C LYS A 25 -10.73 -23.27 21.72
N ALA A 26 -10.84 -23.18 23.05
CA ALA A 26 -11.72 -22.21 23.70
C ALA A 26 -11.31 -20.76 23.41
N ASN A 27 -10.00 -20.45 23.37
CA ASN A 27 -9.52 -19.12 23.02
C ASN A 27 -9.83 -18.74 21.55
N ILE A 28 -9.75 -19.70 20.63
CA ILE A 28 -10.08 -19.47 19.21
C ILE A 28 -11.58 -19.21 19.04
N GLU A 29 -12.44 -19.96 19.74
CA GLU A 29 -13.89 -19.76 19.71
C GLU A 29 -14.30 -18.42 20.32
N ALA A 30 -13.70 -18.02 21.45
CA ALA A 30 -13.92 -16.70 22.05
C ALA A 30 -13.47 -15.56 21.12
N HIS A 31 -12.35 -15.73 20.41
CA HIS A 31 -11.86 -14.73 19.48
C HIS A 31 -12.78 -14.59 18.24
N ASN A 32 -13.33 -15.70 17.75
CA ASN A 32 -14.26 -15.69 16.61
C ASN A 32 -15.62 -15.06 16.94
N GLN A 33 -16.11 -15.19 18.18
CA GLN A 33 -17.35 -14.55 18.64
C GLN A 33 -17.23 -13.02 18.80
N SER A 34 -16.01 -12.48 18.86
CA SER A 34 -15.76 -11.03 18.94
C SER A 34 -15.77 -10.31 17.58
N SER A 35 -16.16 -10.99 16.48
CA SER A 35 -16.26 -10.32 15.18
C SER A 35 -17.25 -9.14 15.26
N PRO A 36 -16.80 -7.91 14.94
CA PRO A 36 -17.62 -6.71 15.07
C PRO A 36 -18.82 -6.81 14.13
N ASP A 37 -19.99 -6.53 14.70
CA ASP A 37 -21.29 -6.50 14.05
C ASP A 37 -21.21 -5.76 12.68
N PRO A 38 -21.48 -6.43 11.54
CA PRO A 38 -21.40 -5.82 10.22
C PRO A 38 -22.44 -4.70 10.01
N ASN A 39 -23.39 -4.52 10.94
CA ASN A 39 -24.41 -3.49 10.89
C ASN A 39 -24.07 -2.22 11.68
N ARG A 40 -22.87 -2.09 12.26
CA ARG A 40 -22.46 -0.85 12.92
C ARG A 40 -22.16 0.22 11.87
N LYS A 41 -23.19 0.99 11.49
CA LYS A 41 -23.10 2.21 10.68
C LYS A 41 -22.00 3.09 11.28
N SER A 42 -20.85 3.12 10.62
CA SER A 42 -19.72 3.94 11.02
C SER A 42 -20.14 5.40 10.83
N PHE A 43 -20.34 6.09 11.95
CA PHE A 43 -20.47 7.53 11.97
C PHE A 43 -19.23 8.11 11.29
N PHE A 44 -19.47 8.74 10.16
CA PHE A 44 -18.49 9.43 9.34
C PHE A 44 -17.66 10.37 10.22
N ALA A 45 -16.33 10.16 10.27
CA ALA A 45 -15.42 11.17 10.79
C ALA A 45 -15.47 12.39 9.84
N PRO A 46 -15.98 13.56 10.29
CA PRO A 46 -16.37 14.64 9.40
C PRO A 46 -15.28 15.70 9.18
N SER A 47 -14.00 15.42 9.46
CA SER A 47 -13.01 16.50 9.55
C SER A 47 -12.73 17.14 8.19
N ASN A 48 -12.55 16.38 7.11
CA ASN A 48 -12.04 16.95 5.86
C ASN A 48 -13.13 17.38 4.87
N SER A 49 -14.32 16.76 4.91
CA SER A 49 -15.45 17.20 4.07
C SER A 49 -16.04 18.52 4.58
N LEU A 50 -15.95 18.79 5.88
CA LEU A 50 -16.40 20.04 6.47
C LEU A 50 -15.51 21.20 6.02
N PHE A 51 -14.17 21.05 5.97
CA PHE A 51 -13.31 22.12 5.43
C PHE A 51 -13.56 22.42 3.95
N VAL A 52 -13.83 21.41 3.12
CA VAL A 52 -14.14 21.65 1.69
C VAL A 52 -15.51 22.30 1.53
N ALA A 53 -16.53 21.82 2.25
CA ALA A 53 -17.86 22.43 2.21
C ALA A 53 -17.85 23.87 2.77
N THR A 54 -17.13 24.12 3.87
CA THR A 54 -16.97 25.45 4.46
C THR A 54 -16.12 26.35 3.58
N GLY A 55 -15.10 25.83 2.87
CA GLY A 55 -14.32 26.61 1.91
C GLY A 55 -15.14 27.04 0.69
N VAL A 56 -15.94 26.13 0.12
CA VAL A 56 -16.86 26.46 -0.98
C VAL A 56 -17.96 27.41 -0.50
N ALA A 57 -18.52 27.19 0.69
CA ALA A 57 -19.50 28.09 1.29
C ALA A 57 -18.89 29.45 1.65
N PHE A 58 -17.63 29.52 2.09
CA PHE A 58 -16.92 30.76 2.37
C PHE A 58 -16.61 31.52 1.09
N ILE A 59 -16.25 30.86 -0.01
CA ILE A 59 -16.10 31.51 -1.31
C ILE A 59 -17.46 32.03 -1.80
N LEU A 60 -18.53 31.25 -1.68
CA LEU A 60 -19.90 31.67 -2.04
C LEU A 60 -20.45 32.79 -1.12
N TYR A 61 -19.98 32.87 0.12
CA TYR A 61 -20.40 33.87 1.11
C TYR A 61 -19.57 35.16 1.03
N ALA A 62 -18.24 35.04 0.96
CA ALA A 62 -17.32 36.17 0.78
C ALA A 62 -17.53 36.84 -0.58
N PHE A 63 -17.83 36.03 -1.60
CA PHE A 63 -18.35 36.48 -2.87
C PHE A 63 -19.84 36.13 -2.94
N ASN A 64 -20.64 36.77 -2.08
CA ASN A 64 -22.09 36.81 -2.18
C ASN A 64 -22.50 36.91 -3.66
N VAL A 65 -23.47 36.12 -4.14
CA VAL A 65 -23.68 35.80 -5.57
C VAL A 65 -23.66 37.02 -6.52
N GLY A 66 -23.99 38.23 -6.04
CA GLY A 66 -23.77 39.48 -6.77
C GLY A 66 -22.31 39.96 -6.88
N GLY A 67 -21.52 39.90 -5.81
CA GLY A 67 -20.11 40.35 -5.80
C GLY A 67 -19.14 39.43 -6.55
N PHE A 68 -19.41 38.12 -6.66
CA PHE A 68 -18.64 37.26 -7.57
C PHE A 68 -18.92 37.62 -9.03
N GLN A 69 -20.20 37.85 -9.34
CA GLN A 69 -20.62 38.25 -10.67
C GLN A 69 -20.04 39.62 -11.04
N ASP A 70 -20.09 40.61 -10.16
CA ASP A 70 -19.47 41.93 -10.34
C ASP A 70 -17.93 41.86 -10.46
N PHE A 71 -17.29 40.96 -9.69
CA PHE A 71 -15.85 40.73 -9.79
C PHE A 71 -15.46 40.10 -11.14
N LEU A 72 -16.19 39.07 -11.57
CA LEU A 72 -15.98 38.46 -12.88
C LEU A 72 -16.29 39.47 -14.00
N ASP A 73 -17.41 40.18 -13.93
CA ASP A 73 -17.79 41.21 -14.91
C ASP A 73 -16.76 42.34 -14.95
N GLY A 74 -16.20 42.75 -13.81
CA GLY A 74 -15.14 43.76 -13.74
C GLY A 74 -13.78 43.28 -14.26
N PHE A 75 -13.40 42.03 -13.94
CA PHE A 75 -12.17 41.40 -14.44
C PHE A 75 -12.25 41.18 -15.95
N PHE A 76 -13.36 40.60 -16.44
CA PHE A 76 -13.57 40.32 -17.84
C PHE A 76 -13.84 41.58 -18.65
N SER A 77 -14.53 42.60 -18.13
CA SER A 77 -14.64 43.89 -18.84
C SER A 77 -13.28 44.53 -19.05
N LYS A 78 -12.37 44.45 -18.06
CA LYS A 78 -10.99 44.93 -18.21
C LYS A 78 -10.19 44.08 -19.20
N LEU A 79 -10.39 42.77 -19.21
CA LEU A 79 -9.71 41.84 -20.13
C LEU A 79 -10.21 42.01 -21.58
N ILE A 80 -11.53 42.19 -21.77
CA ILE A 80 -12.18 42.46 -23.05
C ILE A 80 -11.79 43.84 -23.57
N LEU A 81 -11.78 44.87 -22.72
CA LEU A 81 -11.26 46.21 -23.08
C LEU A 81 -9.80 46.11 -23.53
N SER A 82 -8.95 45.36 -22.82
CA SER A 82 -7.56 45.16 -23.19
C SER A 82 -7.37 44.38 -24.51
N VAL A 83 -8.34 43.57 -24.90
CA VAL A 83 -8.33 42.76 -26.14
C VAL A 83 -8.96 43.50 -27.32
N GLN A 84 -9.93 44.38 -27.08
CA GLN A 84 -10.65 45.13 -28.10
C GLN A 84 -9.81 46.22 -28.79
N PHE A 85 -8.65 46.60 -28.23
CA PHE A 85 -7.87 47.70 -28.78
C PHE A 85 -7.11 47.40 -30.08
N GLU A 86 -6.93 46.14 -30.52
CA GLU A 86 -6.11 45.89 -31.73
C GLU A 86 -6.61 44.84 -32.74
N ASN A 87 -7.61 43.98 -32.48
CA ASN A 87 -7.98 42.95 -33.47
C ASN A 87 -9.47 42.56 -33.49
N LYS A 88 -10.19 42.96 -34.55
CA LYS A 88 -11.60 42.57 -34.83
C LYS A 88 -11.79 41.05 -34.96
N ALA A 89 -10.74 40.31 -35.33
CA ALA A 89 -10.74 38.85 -35.38
C ALA A 89 -10.77 38.20 -33.99
N LEU A 90 -10.14 38.83 -32.98
CA LEU A 90 -10.14 38.31 -31.60
C LEU A 90 -11.53 38.49 -30.97
N ALA A 91 -12.19 39.62 -31.22
CA ALA A 91 -13.52 39.90 -30.68
C ALA A 91 -14.59 38.87 -31.07
N ALA A 92 -14.49 38.28 -32.27
CA ALA A 92 -15.38 37.21 -32.71
C ALA A 92 -15.09 35.84 -32.08
N ALA A 93 -13.86 35.61 -31.59
CA ALA A 93 -13.43 34.36 -30.98
C ALA A 93 -13.66 34.31 -29.46
N ILE A 94 -13.71 35.47 -28.78
CA ILE A 94 -13.99 35.60 -27.34
C ILE A 94 -15.20 34.76 -26.89
N PRO A 95 -16.39 34.81 -27.56
CA PRO A 95 -17.55 34.04 -27.10
C PRO A 95 -17.36 32.51 -27.16
N HIS A 96 -16.39 32.02 -27.93
CA HIS A 96 -16.14 30.58 -28.03
C HIS A 96 -15.02 30.12 -27.08
N THR A 97 -14.05 30.99 -26.80
CA THR A 97 -12.93 30.67 -25.89
C THR A 97 -13.34 30.60 -24.41
N TRP A 98 -14.36 31.35 -23.97
CA TRP A 98 -14.84 31.24 -22.58
C TRP A 98 -15.57 29.93 -22.32
N MET A 99 -16.39 29.47 -23.28
CA MET A 99 -17.09 28.19 -23.19
C MET A 99 -16.12 27.02 -23.15
N THR A 100 -15.07 27.04 -23.98
CA THR A 100 -14.06 25.97 -23.96
C THR A 100 -13.28 25.96 -22.65
N LEU A 101 -12.97 27.12 -22.07
CA LEU A 101 -12.25 27.23 -20.80
C LEU A 101 -13.10 26.78 -19.60
N LEU A 102 -14.40 27.10 -19.58
CA LEU A 102 -15.34 26.59 -18.58
C LEU A 102 -15.52 25.07 -18.68
N VAL A 103 -15.71 24.54 -19.88
CA VAL A 103 -15.84 23.09 -20.10
C VAL A 103 -14.55 22.38 -19.67
N PHE A 104 -13.38 22.92 -20.03
CA PHE A 104 -12.10 22.37 -19.61
C PHE A 104 -11.91 22.41 -18.09
N SER A 105 -12.27 23.52 -17.43
CA SER A 105 -12.22 23.65 -15.96
C SER A 105 -13.16 22.66 -15.27
N ALA A 106 -14.38 22.49 -15.78
CA ALA A 106 -15.35 21.53 -15.24
C ALA A 106 -14.85 20.08 -15.41
N LEU A 107 -14.28 19.74 -16.56
CA LEU A 107 -13.68 18.41 -16.80
C LEU A 107 -12.46 18.17 -15.90
N LEU A 108 -11.59 19.17 -15.71
CA LEU A 108 -10.44 19.08 -14.81
C LEU A 108 -10.89 18.90 -13.36
N GLY A 109 -11.88 19.67 -12.91
CA GLY A 109 -12.49 19.52 -11.59
C GLY A 109 -13.09 18.13 -11.39
N LEU A 110 -13.85 17.63 -12.36
CA LEU A 110 -14.39 16.27 -12.33
C LEU A 110 -13.30 15.21 -12.26
N PHE A 111 -12.24 15.35 -13.06
CA PHE A 111 -11.10 14.44 -13.07
C PHE A 111 -10.42 14.37 -11.70
N LEU A 112 -10.11 15.52 -11.09
CA LEU A 112 -9.51 15.60 -9.76
C LEU A 112 -10.40 15.00 -8.67
N VAL A 113 -11.72 15.24 -8.73
CA VAL A 113 -12.68 14.66 -7.78
C VAL A 113 -12.76 13.14 -7.94
N VAL A 114 -12.78 12.62 -9.17
CA VAL A 114 -12.82 11.18 -9.44
C VAL A 114 -11.54 10.50 -8.92
N ASP A 115 -10.37 11.10 -9.13
CA ASP A 115 -9.11 10.56 -8.63
C ASP A 115 -9.01 10.59 -7.10
N GLU A 116 -9.46 11.67 -6.46
CA GLU A 116 -9.60 11.78 -5.01
C GLU A 116 -10.53 10.69 -4.45
N LEU A 117 -11.68 10.45 -5.10
CA LEU A 117 -12.63 9.42 -4.71
C LEU A 117 -12.05 8.01 -4.86
N LYS A 118 -11.36 7.72 -5.97
CA LYS A 118 -10.66 6.44 -6.17
C LYS A 118 -9.57 6.22 -5.14
N PHE A 119 -8.79 7.26 -4.82
CA PHE A 119 -7.76 7.20 -3.78
C PHE A 119 -8.38 6.88 -2.41
N ARG A 120 -9.47 7.56 -2.04
CA ARG A 120 -10.20 7.31 -0.78
C ARG A 120 -10.83 5.93 -0.72
N GLN A 121 -11.38 5.42 -1.81
CA GLN A 121 -11.94 4.06 -1.86
C GLN A 121 -10.84 3.01 -1.63
N ARG A 122 -9.67 3.18 -2.25
CA ARG A 122 -8.51 2.29 -2.05
C ARG A 122 -7.95 2.39 -0.63
N ALA A 123 -7.87 3.59 -0.07
CA ALA A 123 -7.46 3.77 1.32
C ALA A 123 -8.45 3.11 2.30
N ARG A 124 -9.76 3.22 2.05
CA ARG A 124 -10.80 2.54 2.84
C ARG A 124 -10.74 1.02 2.72
N SER A 125 -10.50 0.47 1.52
CA SER A 125 -10.41 -0.98 1.34
C SER A 125 -9.21 -1.59 2.08
N ARG A 126 -8.09 -0.85 2.19
CA ARG A 126 -6.95 -1.24 3.05
C ARG A 126 -7.24 -1.05 4.53
N ALA A 127 -7.93 0.03 4.90
CA ALA A 127 -8.29 0.32 6.29
C ALA A 127 -9.29 -0.69 6.89
N ALA A 128 -10.10 -1.34 6.05
CA ALA A 128 -11.05 -2.38 6.46
C ALA A 128 -10.39 -3.75 6.73
N ARG A 129 -9.14 -3.96 6.29
CA ARG A 129 -8.44 -5.24 6.49
C ARG A 129 -7.95 -5.36 7.93
N LYS A 130 -8.13 -6.56 8.50
CA LYS A 130 -7.57 -6.91 9.81
C LYS A 130 -6.03 -6.82 9.74
N PRO A 131 -5.39 -6.25 10.76
CA PRO A 131 -3.94 -6.32 10.88
C PRO A 131 -3.50 -7.77 10.96
N ILE A 132 -2.42 -8.12 10.28
CA ILE A 132 -1.85 -9.46 10.25
C ILE A 132 -0.64 -9.47 11.17
N THR A 133 -0.54 -10.47 12.04
CA THR A 133 0.64 -10.66 12.90
C THR A 133 1.79 -11.30 12.12
N MET A 134 3.00 -11.24 12.65
CA MET A 134 4.15 -11.91 12.01
C MET A 134 3.92 -13.42 11.89
N GLU A 135 3.38 -14.05 12.93
CA GLU A 135 3.08 -15.49 12.95
C GLU A 135 2.05 -15.88 11.89
N GLU A 136 0.98 -15.08 11.75
CA GLU A 136 -0.02 -15.30 10.70
C GLU A 136 0.58 -15.11 9.31
N PHE A 137 1.43 -14.10 9.11
CA PHE A 137 2.10 -13.86 7.84
C PHE A 137 3.01 -15.03 7.44
N ILE A 138 3.79 -15.56 8.39
CA ILE A 138 4.60 -16.76 8.19
C ILE A 138 3.70 -17.97 7.89
N GLY A 139 2.59 -18.12 8.61
CA GLY A 139 1.60 -19.18 8.37
C GLY A 139 1.01 -19.14 6.96
N PHE A 140 0.68 -17.95 6.46
CA PHE A 140 0.21 -17.77 5.08
C PHE A 140 1.32 -18.07 4.06
N ALA A 141 2.56 -17.61 4.30
CA ALA A 141 3.68 -17.84 3.41
C ALA A 141 4.04 -19.34 3.33
N ALA A 142 3.93 -20.08 4.43
CA ALA A 142 4.17 -21.51 4.49
C ALA A 142 3.22 -22.32 3.60
N GLN A 143 1.97 -21.84 3.40
CA GLN A 143 1.02 -22.47 2.46
C GLN A 143 1.50 -22.41 1.00
N HIS A 144 2.44 -21.51 0.70
CA HIS A 144 3.06 -21.35 -0.61
C HIS A 144 4.50 -21.88 -0.65
N HIS A 145 4.89 -22.74 0.29
CA HIS A 145 6.23 -23.33 0.39
C HIS A 145 7.37 -22.31 0.58
N ILE A 146 7.07 -21.12 1.11
CA ILE A 146 8.08 -20.11 1.43
C ILE A 146 8.67 -20.41 2.82
N SER A 147 9.99 -20.31 2.94
CA SER A 147 10.67 -20.53 4.21
C SER A 147 10.30 -19.45 5.25
N ALA A 148 10.21 -19.86 6.52
CA ALA A 148 9.86 -18.95 7.61
C ALA A 148 10.85 -17.78 7.74
N THR A 149 12.12 -18.01 7.43
CA THR A 149 13.18 -16.99 7.47
C THR A 149 12.96 -15.90 6.41
N VAL A 150 12.61 -16.28 5.17
CA VAL A 150 12.30 -15.33 4.10
C VAL A 150 11.03 -14.55 4.44
N ALA A 151 10.00 -15.23 4.93
CA ALA A 151 8.74 -14.60 5.32
C ALA A 151 8.91 -13.60 6.48
N GLU A 152 9.69 -13.95 7.51
CA GLU A 152 9.98 -13.08 8.65
C GLU A 152 10.72 -11.80 8.22
N GLU A 153 11.77 -11.92 7.42
CA GLU A 153 12.54 -10.75 6.96
C GLU A 153 11.70 -9.88 6.03
N ALA A 154 10.86 -10.48 5.18
CA ALA A 154 9.95 -9.72 4.34
C ALA A 154 8.90 -8.96 5.18
N TYR A 155 8.35 -9.57 6.22
CA TYR A 155 7.43 -8.90 7.15
C TYR A 155 8.09 -7.66 7.76
N LYS A 156 9.32 -7.79 8.26
CA LYS A 156 10.09 -6.68 8.85
C LYS A 156 10.38 -5.57 7.84
N LEU A 157 10.68 -5.91 6.58
CA LEU A 157 10.95 -4.95 5.52
C LEU A 157 9.68 -4.24 5.02
N LEU A 158 8.53 -4.92 5.02
CA LEU A 158 7.25 -4.35 4.59
C LEU A 158 6.63 -3.45 5.67
N LEU A 159 6.84 -3.75 6.95
CA LEU A 159 6.21 -3.04 8.07
C LEU A 159 6.38 -1.51 8.04
N PRO A 160 7.56 -0.92 7.72
CA PRO A 160 7.74 0.54 7.68
C PRO A 160 6.88 1.25 6.61
N HIS A 161 6.45 0.53 5.58
CA HIS A 161 5.51 1.06 4.58
C HIS A 161 4.07 1.14 5.12
N TYR A 162 3.85 0.68 6.35
CA TYR A 162 2.58 0.71 7.07
C TYR A 162 2.73 1.52 8.36
N LEU A 163 1.79 2.42 8.63
CA LEU A 163 1.87 3.34 9.77
C LEU A 163 1.96 2.65 11.15
N LYS A 164 1.36 1.46 11.31
CA LYS A 164 1.27 0.77 12.62
C LYS A 164 1.25 -0.75 12.54
N HIS A 165 0.52 -1.30 11.56
CA HIS A 165 0.34 -2.74 11.42
C HIS A 165 0.33 -3.13 9.95
N LEU A 166 0.94 -4.27 9.65
CA LEU A 166 0.89 -4.85 8.32
C LEU A 166 -0.54 -5.31 8.01
N ARG A 167 -1.07 -4.90 6.85
CA ARG A 167 -2.41 -5.27 6.37
C ARG A 167 -2.39 -5.84 4.95
N THR A 168 -1.21 -6.30 4.53
CA THR A 168 -0.98 -6.89 3.22
C THR A 168 -1.52 -8.30 3.15
N ARG A 169 -1.99 -8.69 1.97
CA ARG A 169 -2.12 -10.09 1.57
C ARG A 169 -0.93 -10.44 0.68
N LEU A 170 -0.61 -11.72 0.59
CA LEU A 170 0.43 -12.19 -0.33
C LEU A 170 0.09 -11.85 -1.79
N THR A 171 -1.20 -11.85 -2.15
CA THR A 171 -1.68 -11.50 -3.49
C THR A 171 -1.73 -9.99 -3.77
N ASP A 172 -1.37 -9.14 -2.80
CA ASP A 172 -1.43 -7.70 -3.01
C ASP A 172 -0.36 -7.24 -4.00
N SER A 173 -0.74 -6.34 -4.90
CA SER A 173 0.17 -5.75 -5.86
C SER A 173 1.08 -4.73 -5.19
N LEU A 174 2.40 -4.84 -5.37
CA LEU A 174 3.37 -3.89 -4.83
C LEU A 174 3.12 -2.46 -5.35
N SER A 175 2.78 -2.33 -6.64
CA SER A 175 2.53 -1.02 -7.27
C SER A 175 1.12 -0.49 -6.98
N LYS A 176 0.08 -1.32 -7.06
CA LYS A 176 -1.31 -0.86 -6.89
C LYS A 176 -1.75 -0.81 -5.42
N ASP A 177 -1.37 -1.80 -4.64
CA ASP A 177 -1.83 -2.03 -3.26
C ASP A 177 -0.80 -1.64 -2.19
N LEU A 178 0.49 -1.53 -2.52
CA LEU A 178 1.46 -0.92 -1.62
C LEU A 178 1.89 0.47 -2.07
N GLN A 179 1.55 0.87 -3.31
CA GLN A 179 1.97 2.16 -3.90
C GLN A 179 3.49 2.34 -3.93
N LEU A 180 4.22 1.23 -4.00
CA LEU A 180 5.67 1.28 -4.15
C LEU A 180 6.02 1.65 -5.59
N THR A 181 7.06 2.46 -5.72
CA THR A 181 7.66 2.79 -7.01
C THR A 181 8.49 1.61 -7.54
N PRO A 182 8.73 1.50 -8.85
CA PRO A 182 9.54 0.41 -9.41
C PRO A 182 10.97 0.34 -8.82
N THR A 183 11.54 1.49 -8.47
CA THR A 183 12.85 1.57 -7.79
C THR A 183 12.79 1.02 -6.38
N GLU A 184 11.71 1.28 -5.64
CA GLU A 184 11.46 0.70 -4.32
C GLU A 184 11.21 -0.81 -4.40
N HIS A 185 10.54 -1.32 -5.45
CA HIS A 185 10.39 -2.76 -5.67
C HIS A 185 11.75 -3.45 -5.72
N LEU A 186 12.65 -2.94 -6.56
CA LEU A 186 14.00 -3.48 -6.72
C LEU A 186 14.85 -3.33 -5.45
N ALA A 187 14.72 -2.19 -4.75
CA ALA A 187 15.42 -1.98 -3.48
C ALA A 187 14.95 -2.96 -2.41
N LEU A 188 13.65 -3.23 -2.33
CA LEU A 188 13.06 -4.17 -1.37
C LEU A 188 13.50 -5.60 -1.68
N TYR A 189 13.47 -6.00 -2.96
CA TYR A 189 14.00 -7.29 -3.43
C TYR A 189 15.48 -7.48 -3.07
N ARG A 190 16.34 -6.51 -3.40
CA ARG A 190 17.79 -6.57 -3.07
C ARG A 190 18.05 -6.64 -1.56
N LYS A 191 17.30 -5.85 -0.78
CA LYS A 191 17.38 -5.90 0.68
C LYS A 191 16.98 -7.28 1.21
N LEU A 192 15.89 -7.85 0.70
CA LEU A 192 15.41 -9.16 1.13
C LEU A 192 16.45 -10.25 0.81
N LEU A 193 17.00 -10.29 -0.42
CA LEU A 193 18.09 -11.20 -0.80
C LEU A 193 19.31 -11.10 0.13
N SER A 194 19.71 -9.87 0.47
CA SER A 194 20.86 -9.62 1.35
C SER A 194 20.62 -10.11 2.78
N ARG A 195 19.39 -9.95 3.31
CA ARG A 195 19.01 -10.38 4.66
C ARG A 195 18.87 -11.90 4.78
N THR A 196 18.51 -12.56 3.68
CA THR A 196 18.33 -14.02 3.62
C THR A 196 19.57 -14.75 3.07
N ASN A 197 20.69 -14.05 2.86
CA ASN A 197 21.94 -14.60 2.31
C ASN A 197 21.79 -15.34 0.98
N ARG A 198 21.00 -14.80 0.05
CA ARG A 198 20.78 -15.40 -1.27
C ARG A 198 21.52 -14.64 -2.38
N THR A 199 21.83 -15.35 -3.47
CA THR A 199 22.46 -14.76 -4.65
C THR A 199 21.43 -13.94 -5.44
N GLN A 200 21.92 -12.95 -6.18
CA GLN A 200 21.06 -12.11 -6.99
C GLN A 200 20.64 -12.89 -8.24
N SER A 201 19.38 -13.32 -8.29
CA SER A 201 18.75 -13.76 -9.55
C SER A 201 18.17 -12.57 -10.30
N ASP A 202 18.01 -12.73 -11.62
CA ASP A 202 17.31 -11.77 -12.45
C ASP A 202 15.91 -11.52 -11.85
N PRO A 203 15.54 -10.28 -11.50
CA PRO A 203 14.20 -10.01 -11.02
C PRO A 203 13.21 -10.32 -12.14
N ALA A 204 12.61 -11.51 -12.09
CA ALA A 204 11.38 -11.80 -12.81
C ALA A 204 10.35 -10.70 -12.53
N GLN A 205 9.31 -10.54 -13.36
CA GLN A 205 8.31 -9.49 -13.16
C GLN A 205 7.66 -9.59 -11.76
N ILE A 206 8.17 -8.82 -10.79
CA ILE A 206 7.67 -8.80 -9.43
C ILE A 206 6.49 -7.84 -9.35
N GLU A 207 5.27 -8.38 -9.47
CA GLU A 207 4.05 -7.59 -9.37
C GLU A 207 3.43 -7.64 -7.98
N THR A 208 3.48 -8.81 -7.32
CA THR A 208 2.85 -9.05 -6.02
C THR A 208 3.85 -9.34 -4.91
N VAL A 209 3.38 -9.26 -3.66
CA VAL A 209 4.16 -9.69 -2.48
C VAL A 209 4.52 -11.17 -2.57
N LEU A 210 3.62 -12.01 -3.09
CA LEU A 210 3.89 -13.42 -3.30
C LEU A 210 5.02 -13.62 -4.31
N ASP A 211 4.97 -12.96 -5.45
CA ASP A 211 6.00 -13.06 -6.49
C ASP A 211 7.37 -12.67 -5.94
N LEU A 212 7.42 -11.65 -5.10
CA LEU A 212 8.64 -11.21 -4.44
C LEU A 212 9.22 -12.33 -3.56
N LEU A 213 8.39 -12.94 -2.72
CA LEU A 213 8.82 -14.00 -1.81
C LEU A 213 9.22 -15.27 -2.57
N THR A 214 8.45 -15.67 -3.57
CA THR A 214 8.75 -16.87 -4.37
C THR A 214 10.01 -16.67 -5.20
N THR A 215 10.24 -15.47 -5.74
CA THR A 215 11.46 -15.16 -6.48
C THR A 215 12.69 -15.24 -5.56
N VAL A 216 12.60 -14.69 -4.35
CA VAL A 216 13.68 -14.81 -3.36
C VAL A 216 13.87 -16.26 -2.90
N GLU A 217 12.80 -16.99 -2.67
CA GLU A 217 12.86 -18.41 -2.27
C GLU A 217 13.46 -19.30 -3.36
N ALA A 218 13.29 -18.94 -4.63
CA ALA A 218 13.91 -19.62 -5.76
C ALA A 218 15.40 -19.29 -5.94
N SER A 219 15.89 -18.17 -5.41
CA SER A 219 17.31 -17.78 -5.51
C SER A 219 18.21 -18.70 -4.68
N SER A 220 19.36 -19.10 -5.22
CA SER A 220 20.30 -19.98 -4.52
C SER A 220 20.91 -19.32 -3.27
N PRO A 221 21.18 -20.08 -2.20
CA PRO A 221 21.94 -19.59 -1.06
C PRO A 221 23.37 -19.22 -1.47
N ARG A 222 23.89 -18.06 -1.03
CA ARG A 222 25.26 -17.61 -1.37
C ARG A 222 26.34 -18.64 -1.05
N PHE A 223 26.19 -19.35 0.06
CA PHE A 223 27.14 -20.35 0.53
C PHE A 223 27.14 -21.64 -0.30
N ALA A 224 26.07 -21.95 -1.03
CA ALA A 224 26.04 -23.14 -1.90
C ALA A 224 26.94 -22.96 -3.13
N THR A 225 26.97 -21.75 -3.69
CA THR A 225 27.77 -21.41 -4.89
C THR A 225 29.28 -21.47 -4.67
N GLN A 226 29.79 -21.24 -3.46
CA GLN A 226 31.23 -21.31 -3.20
C GLN A 226 31.77 -22.74 -3.18
N LEU A 227 30.96 -23.71 -2.75
CA LEU A 227 31.35 -25.12 -2.70
C LEU A 227 31.42 -25.74 -4.11
N ASP A 228 30.58 -25.28 -5.04
CA ASP A 228 30.59 -25.76 -6.43
C ASP A 228 31.82 -25.24 -7.22
N GLU A 229 32.29 -24.02 -6.95
CA GLU A 229 33.52 -23.51 -7.59
C GLU A 229 34.80 -24.16 -7.02
N GLU A 230 34.86 -24.40 -5.71
CA GLU A 230 36.00 -25.10 -5.09
C GLU A 230 36.07 -26.58 -5.49
N SER A 231 34.92 -27.25 -5.67
CA SER A 231 34.88 -28.66 -6.10
C SER A 231 35.16 -28.85 -7.60
N LEU A 232 34.95 -27.84 -8.45
CA LEU A 232 35.33 -27.86 -9.86
C LEU A 232 36.84 -27.66 -10.08
N LEU A 233 37.58 -27.07 -9.13
CA LEU A 233 39.03 -26.87 -9.24
C LEU A 233 39.88 -28.09 -8.84
N VAL A 234 39.28 -29.15 -8.29
CA VAL A 234 40.00 -30.38 -7.85
C VAL A 234 40.01 -31.48 -8.93
N ALA A 235 39.28 -31.30 -10.03
CA ALA A 235 39.15 -32.31 -11.09
C ALA A 235 39.95 -31.95 -12.36
N VAL A 236 41.26 -31.78 -12.25
CA VAL A 236 42.18 -31.87 -13.39
C VAL A 236 43.19 -33.00 -13.11
N PRO A 237 42.92 -34.24 -13.53
CA PRO A 237 43.95 -35.26 -13.58
C PRO A 237 44.91 -34.94 -14.73
N GLU A 238 46.21 -35.08 -14.45
CA GLU A 238 47.34 -34.92 -15.38
C GLU A 238 47.22 -35.76 -16.67
#